data_AF-A0A397UNI3-F1
#
_entry.id   AF-A0A397UNI3-F1
#
_cell.length_a   1.000
_cell.length_b   1.000
_cell.length_c   1.000
_cell.angle_alpha   90.00
_cell.angle_beta   90.00
_cell.angle_gamma   90.00
#
_symmetry.space_group_name_H-M   'P 1'
#
loop_
_entity.id
_entity.type
_entity.pdbx_description
1 polymer ?
#
loop_
_entity_poly.entity_id
_entity_poly.type
_entity_poly.pdbx_seq_one_letter_code
_entity_poly.pdbx_strand_id
1 'polypeptide(L)' 'MIMWEISSGRIVFSEYKDSPMNICVGFKPTVIKGTGKCYVELLESCWNDNPEKRPSASKIYETI' A
#
# COMPACT_ATOMS: atom_id res chain seq x y z
N MET A 1 0.79 0.38 -3.30
CA MET A 1 0.03 -0.82 -3.74
C MET A 1 0.93 -2.02 -3.91
N ILE A 2 2.04 -1.89 -4.66
CA ILE A 2 3.05 -2.95 -4.87
C ILE A 2 3.47 -3.65 -3.56
N MET A 3 3.80 -2.88 -2.51
CA MET A 3 4.17 -3.45 -1.20
C MET A 3 3.09 -4.36 -0.60
N TRP A 4 1.82 -3.99 -0.75
CA TRP A 4 0.71 -4.80 -0.28
C TRP A 4 0.56 -6.09 -1.09
N GLU A 5 0.73 -6.03 -2.41
CA GLU A 5 0.69 -7.20 -3.29
C GLU A 5 1.78 -8.20 -2.92
N ILE A 6 3.00 -7.72 -2.66
CA ILE A 6 4.11 -8.55 -2.18
C ILE A 6 3.77 -9.20 -0.83
N SER A 7 3.25 -8.42 0.12
CA SER A 7 2.91 -8.93 1.46
C SER A 7 1.74 -9.91 1.47
N SER A 8 0.78 -9.76 0.56
CA SER A 8 -0.46 -10.53 0.52
C SER A 8 -0.43 -11.70 -0.46
N GLY A 9 0.49 -11.67 -1.45
CA GLY A 9 0.48 -12.57 -2.59
C GLY A 9 -0.76 -12.42 -3.48
N ARG A 10 -1.49 -11.30 -3.37
CA ARG A 10 -2.74 -11.04 -4.09
C ARG A 10 -2.60 -9.79 -4.96
N ILE A 11 -3.20 -9.83 -6.14
CA ILE A 11 -3.29 -8.67 -7.03
C ILE A 11 -4.39 -7.74 -6.51
N VAL A 12 -4.10 -6.45 -6.42
CA VAL A 12 -5.05 -5.44 -5.90
C VAL A 12 -6.25 -5.26 -6.83
N PHE A 13 -5.98 -5.21 -8.12
CA PHE A 13 -6.99 -5.06 -9.16
C PHE A 13 -7.09 -6.36 -9.93
N SER A 14 -7.92 -7.28 -9.43
CA SER A 14 -8.27 -8.43 -10.26
C SER A 14 -9.15 -7.96 -11.41
N GLU A 15 -8.96 -8.53 -12.61
CA GLU A 15 -9.60 -8.11 -13.86
C GLU A 15 -11.14 -8.11 -13.82
N TYR A 16 -11.76 -8.71 -12.80
CA TYR A 16 -13.19 -8.98 -12.74
C TYR A 16 -13.99 -8.18 -11.69
N LYS A 17 -13.38 -7.42 -10.77
CA LYS A 17 -14.14 -6.79 -9.67
C LYS A 17 -13.73 -5.39 -9.23
N ASP A 18 -12.47 -5.01 -9.37
CA ASP A 18 -11.97 -3.80 -8.72
C ASP A 18 -11.58 -2.75 -9.76
N SER A 19 -12.34 -1.66 -9.79
CA SER A 19 -12.02 -0.50 -10.63
C SER A 19 -10.87 0.29 -10.00
N PRO A 20 -9.87 0.73 -10.78
CA PRO A 20 -8.85 1.68 -10.33
C PRO A 20 -9.43 2.94 -9.67
N MET A 21 -10.65 3.34 -10.04
CA MET A 21 -11.36 4.46 -9.42
C MET A 21 -11.56 4.29 -7.91
N ASN A 22 -11.66 3.06 -7.39
CA ASN A 22 -11.87 2.84 -5.97
C ASN A 22 -10.72 3.44 -5.12
N ILE A 23 -9.47 3.43 -5.63
CA ILE A 23 -8.34 4.09 -4.95
C ILE A 23 -8.54 5.61 -4.88
N CYS A 24 -9.05 6.23 -5.96
CA CYS A 24 -9.32 7.66 -5.99
C CYS A 24 -10.42 8.05 -4.97
N VAL A 25 -11.31 7.11 -4.64
CA VAL A 25 -12.37 7.29 -3.62
C VAL A 25 -11.87 6.92 -2.21
N GLY A 26 -10.58 6.58 -2.05
CA GLY A 26 -9.95 6.32 -0.75
C GLY A 26 -9.95 4.86 -0.33
N PHE A 27 -10.31 3.92 -1.21
CA PHE A 27 -10.17 2.50 -0.90
C PHE A 27 -8.70 2.13 -0.60
N LYS A 28 -8.48 1.50 0.54
CA LYS A 28 -7.20 0.90 0.94
C LYS A 28 -7.42 -0.57 1.30
N PRO A 29 -6.63 -1.50 0.76
CA PRO A 29 -6.70 -2.91 1.12
C PRO A 29 -6.38 -3.14 2.60
N THR A 30 -7.01 -4.14 3.20
CA THR A 30 -6.74 -4.52 4.59
C THR A 30 -5.33 -5.09 4.74
N VAL A 31 -4.60 -4.64 5.76
CA VAL A 31 -3.28 -5.19 6.11
C VAL A 31 -3.41 -6.67 6.52
N ILE A 32 -2.56 -7.52 5.97
CA ILE A 32 -2.61 -8.97 6.21
C ILE A 32 -2.03 -9.30 7.59
N LYS A 33 -2.73 -10.17 8.34
CA LYS A 33 -2.28 -10.66 9.64
C LYS A 33 -0.93 -11.38 9.49
N GLY A 34 0.05 -10.99 10.31
CA GLY A 34 1.41 -11.54 10.26
C GLY A 34 2.41 -10.66 9.51
N THR A 35 1.95 -9.58 8.85
CA THR A 35 2.85 -8.56 8.31
C THR A 35 3.61 -7.88 9.47
N GLY A 36 4.94 -7.78 9.35
CA GLY A 36 5.78 -7.17 10.38
C GLY A 36 5.41 -5.71 10.62
N LYS A 37 5.42 -5.28 11.89
CA LYS A 37 4.97 -3.94 12.31
C LYS A 37 5.66 -2.80 11.54
N CYS A 38 6.98 -2.88 11.35
CA CYS A 38 7.74 -1.90 10.57
C CYS A 38 7.26 -1.80 9.11
N TYR A 39 6.93 -2.94 8.49
CA TYR A 39 6.43 -2.98 7.13
C TYR A 39 5.02 -2.40 7.05
N VAL A 40 4.16 -2.66 8.04
CA VAL A 40 2.80 -2.08 8.13
C VAL A 40 2.88 -0.55 8.23
N GLU A 41 3.70 -0.02 9.14
CA GLU A 41 3.88 1.43 9.31
C GLU A 41 4.39 2.09 8.02
N LEU A 42 5.33 1.45 7.33
CA LEU A 42 5.81 1.92 6.03
C LEU A 42 4.70 1.89 4.96
N LEU A 43 3.91 0.80 4.92
CA LEU A 43 2.78 0.65 4.01
C LEU A 43 1.75 1.77 4.19
N GLU A 44 1.37 2.04 5.45
CA GLU A 44 0.44 3.11 5.81
C GLU A 44 0.99 4.50 5.47
N SER A 45 2.29 4.74 5.67
CA SER A 45 2.92 6.01 5.28
C SER A 45 2.86 6.26 3.77
N CYS A 46 3.03 5.22 2.96
CA CYS A 46 2.91 5.29 1.49
C CYS A 46 1.47 5.56 1.03
N TRP A 47 0.50 5.24 1.87
CA TRP A 47 -0.93 5.36 1.59
C TRP A 47 -1.56 6.67 2.05
N ASN A 48 -0.78 7.61 2.60
CA ASN A 48 -1.28 8.88 3.10
C ASN A 48 -2.13 9.63 2.05
N ASP A 49 -3.26 10.20 2.46
CA ASP A 49 -4.13 10.94 1.56
C ASP A 49 -3.50 12.24 1.11
N ASN A 50 -2.65 12.87 1.94
CA ASN A 50 -1.84 13.99 1.53
C ASN A 50 -0.61 13.50 0.76
N PRO A 51 -0.45 13.84 -0.54
CA PRO A 51 0.70 13.43 -1.33
C PRO A 51 2.04 13.88 -0.73
N GLU A 52 2.09 15.06 -0.11
CA GLU A 52 3.31 15.63 0.50
C GLU A 52 3.81 14.84 1.73
N LYS A 53 2.91 14.06 2.36
CA LYS A 53 3.26 13.21 3.50
C LYS A 53 3.76 11.84 3.09
N ARG A 54 3.69 11.49 1.80
CA ARG A 54 4.16 10.19 1.31
C ARG A 54 5.69 10.20 1.23
N PRO A 55 6.38 9.14 1.67
CA PRO A 55 7.81 9.05 1.55
C PRO A 55 8.24 8.98 0.08
N SER A 56 9.42 9.53 -0.22
CA SER A 56 10.06 9.35 -1.52
C SER A 56 10.55 7.91 -1.70
N ALA A 57 10.74 7.48 -2.94
CA ALA A 57 11.32 6.16 -3.23
C ALA A 57 12.70 5.98 -2.56
N SER A 58 13.53 7.02 -2.54
CA SER A 58 14.83 7.00 -1.83
C SER A 58 14.64 6.78 -0.33
N LYS A 59 13.66 7.44 0.29
CA LYS A 59 13.40 7.27 1.72
C LYS A 59 12.89 5.87 2.04
N ILE A 60 12.06 5.30 1.16
CA ILE A 60 11.60 3.91 1.27
C ILE A 60 12.80 2.97 1.21
N TYR A 61 13.69 3.14 0.25
CA TYR A 61 14.90 2.31 0.09
C TYR A 61 15.83 2.34 1.31
N GLU A 62 15.99 3.49 1.97
CA GLU A 62 16.75 3.59 3.23
C GLU A 62 16.07 2.87 4.41
N THR A 63 14.76 2.64 4.34
CA THR A 63 13.96 2.11 5.45
C THR A 63 13.85 0.58 5.43
N ILE A 64 14.11 -0.04 4.27
CA ILE A 64 13.97 -1.49 4.03
C ILE A 64 15.30 -2.22 3.93
#